data_AF-A0A2K3PA58-F1
#
_entry.id   AF-A0A2K3PA58-F1
#
_cell.length_a   1.000
_cell.length_b   1.000
_cell.length_c   1.000
_cell.angle_alpha   90.00
_cell.angle_beta   90.00
_cell.angle_gamma   90.00
#
_symmetry.space_group_name_H-M   'P 1'
#
loop_
_entity.id
_entity.type
_entity.pdbx_description
1 polymer ?
#
loop_
_entity_poly.entity_id
_entity_poly.type
_entity_poly.pdbx_seq_one_letter_code
_entity_poly.pdbx_strand_id
1 'polypeptide(L)'
;GSILGVEVNAMRKSYSTQLVVMDENQSATQAQNGGFLKSNIFMLTIPEIDGGSNLSIKINWSQKVVCSNGEYSLNVPFTFPEFINPAGKRMAKREKIRLNVDVVAGSELLFKTTSHPLQEVRRQAGSIGFLCDNDVLSWSKDDFSFSYAVSSSRINGGVLLESASVHDFDQREMFYIYLSPGDIQHKKIFKKEIIFIIDISGSMQGKLMDDTKNALLSALAKLNPDDLFTIIAFNGESHLFSKSMELASNDAVERANEWINTNFVAGGGTNISHPLNTAIEMLSGARSSVPIIFLVTDGTVEDERQICDMVKNHMINGESICPRIYTFGIGSFCNHYFLRMLAMIGRGQYDAALDVDLIEPRMLSLFEKASSLILANIKMDMLDEIDLVEVFPSHIPDLSSEGPLVLSGRYKGNFPETLKVKGIMADFSNFEIDLKIQKDKGIPVQRVSARDQIQLLTAQAWLSENKQLEQKVAKLSLQTGFTSEYTCMIMLETDHLKKIKESSGSKEVLKKKLSKHDANVQGQRTILLPHVGIGFGDLKATAENTPPGYETKPEMAEIFKAASNCVDTVCGYCCCMCCVQCFSRMNNQCLTVLNQLCIGLGCLACLECCSHICCCGDDN
;
A
#
# COMPACT_ATOMS: atom_id res chain seq x y z
N GLY A 1 -4.40 0.11 2.88
CA GLY A 1 -5.57 0.90 2.42
C GLY A 1 -5.16 2.31 2.03
N SER A 2 -6.13 3.20 1.79
CA SER A 2 -5.97 4.65 1.61
C SER A 2 -7.06 5.34 2.43
N ILE A 3 -6.70 6.35 3.21
CA ILE A 3 -7.67 7.23 3.88
C ILE A 3 -8.23 8.19 2.83
N LEU A 4 -9.55 8.23 2.70
CA LEU A 4 -10.27 9.08 1.73
C LEU A 4 -10.78 10.37 2.37
N GLY A 5 -10.96 10.38 3.69
CA GLY A 5 -11.40 11.55 4.41
C GLY A 5 -11.67 11.28 5.88
N VAL A 6 -11.45 12.29 6.71
CA VAL A 6 -11.77 12.28 8.14
C VAL A 6 -12.63 13.50 8.46
N GLU A 7 -13.75 13.27 9.13
CA GLU A 7 -14.65 14.31 9.63
C GLU A 7 -14.72 14.18 11.17
N VAL A 8 -14.48 15.28 11.87
CA VAL A 8 -14.61 15.38 13.32
C VAL A 8 -15.55 16.53 13.66
N ASN A 9 -16.69 16.23 14.25
CA ASN A 9 -17.65 17.23 14.70
C ASN A 9 -17.62 17.35 16.22
N ALA A 10 -17.39 18.57 16.71
CA ALA A 10 -17.57 18.97 18.09
C ALA A 10 -18.67 20.04 18.18
N MET A 11 -19.06 20.44 19.40
CA MET A 11 -20.18 21.36 19.61
C MET A 11 -20.01 22.73 18.93
N ARG A 12 -18.79 23.30 18.96
CA ARG A 12 -18.49 24.63 18.39
C ARG A 12 -17.73 24.59 17.07
N LYS A 13 -16.91 23.55 16.87
CA LYS A 13 -16.00 23.43 15.74
C LYS A 13 -16.22 22.11 15.03
N SER A 14 -16.09 22.13 13.71
CA SER A 14 -15.98 20.94 12.88
C SER A 14 -14.65 20.96 12.15
N TYR A 15 -14.06 19.79 12.00
CA TYR A 15 -12.81 19.56 11.29
C TYR A 15 -13.07 18.56 10.17
N SER A 16 -12.62 18.84 8.96
CA SER A 16 -12.77 17.92 7.83
C SER A 16 -11.51 17.92 6.99
N THR A 17 -11.08 16.74 6.52
CA THR A 17 -9.97 16.67 5.57
C THR A 17 -10.46 16.82 4.13
N GLN A 18 -9.66 17.49 3.32
CA GLN A 18 -9.90 17.67 1.89
C GLN A 18 -8.58 17.55 1.12
N LEU A 19 -8.63 17.07 -0.13
CA LEU A 19 -7.48 17.12 -1.03
C LEU A 19 -7.43 18.45 -1.79
N VAL A 20 -6.23 18.98 -1.97
CA VAL A 20 -5.94 20.15 -2.81
C VAL A 20 -4.75 19.84 -3.73
N VAL A 21 -4.67 20.55 -4.86
CA VAL A 21 -3.52 20.44 -5.77
C VAL A 21 -2.29 21.04 -5.11
N MET A 22 -1.15 20.38 -5.26
CA MET A 22 0.13 20.93 -4.80
C MET A 22 0.59 22.07 -5.70
N ASP A 23 0.87 23.24 -5.11
CA ASP A 23 1.59 24.33 -5.79
C ASP A 23 3.09 24.17 -5.57
N GLU A 24 3.90 24.42 -6.61
CA GLU A 24 5.38 24.34 -6.56
C GLU A 24 6.02 25.24 -5.47
N ASN A 25 5.27 26.23 -4.97
CA ASN A 25 5.72 27.18 -3.93
C ASN A 25 5.29 26.80 -2.50
N GLN A 26 4.54 25.72 -2.29
CA GLN A 26 4.20 25.23 -0.95
C GLN A 26 5.29 24.28 -0.45
N SER A 27 6.48 24.82 -0.21
CA SER A 27 7.51 24.09 0.53
C SER A 27 7.01 23.84 1.94
N ALA A 28 7.07 22.58 2.34
CA ALA A 28 6.49 22.05 3.57
C ALA A 28 7.03 22.78 4.82
N THR A 29 6.25 23.71 5.36
CA THR A 29 6.30 23.96 6.80
C THR A 29 5.75 22.71 7.47
N GLN A 30 6.64 21.93 8.08
CA GLN A 30 6.35 20.68 8.75
C GLN A 30 5.28 20.91 9.82
N ALA A 31 4.03 20.59 9.52
CA ALA A 31 2.96 20.66 10.50
C ALA A 31 3.16 19.50 11.49
N GLN A 32 3.51 19.83 12.74
CA GLN A 32 3.74 18.86 13.81
C GLN A 32 2.46 18.12 14.30
N ASN A 33 1.29 18.37 13.68
CA ASN A 33 -0.02 18.06 14.25
C ASN A 33 -0.95 17.19 13.36
N GLY A 34 -0.43 16.11 12.76
CA GLY A 34 -1.26 15.10 12.07
C GLY A 34 -0.62 14.51 10.81
N GLY A 35 -1.31 13.59 10.14
CA GLY A 35 -0.85 12.88 8.94
C GLY A 35 -0.55 11.39 9.18
N PHE A 36 0.06 10.75 8.18
CA PHE A 36 0.57 9.39 8.34
C PHE A 36 1.88 9.41 9.14
N LEU A 37 1.92 8.67 10.24
CA LEU A 37 3.13 8.45 11.03
C LEU A 37 3.95 7.28 10.47
N LYS A 38 3.24 6.26 9.97
CA LYS A 38 3.77 5.10 9.25
C LYS A 38 2.79 4.79 8.11
N SER A 39 3.20 3.93 7.18
CA SER A 39 2.33 3.49 6.07
C SER A 39 0.99 2.88 6.51
N ASN A 40 0.92 2.38 7.75
CA ASN A 40 -0.27 1.76 8.37
C ASN A 40 -0.88 2.56 9.53
N ILE A 41 -0.34 3.74 9.89
CA ILE A 41 -0.82 4.54 11.03
C ILE A 41 -1.12 5.97 10.58
N PHE A 42 -2.39 6.35 10.66
CA PHE A 42 -2.85 7.71 10.42
C PHE A 42 -3.23 8.39 11.74
N MET A 43 -2.72 9.59 11.97
CA MET A 43 -3.00 10.40 13.16
C MET A 43 -3.59 11.74 12.75
N LEU A 44 -4.63 12.20 13.46
CA LEU A 44 -5.16 13.55 13.31
C LEU A 44 -5.31 14.18 14.68
N THR A 45 -4.56 15.26 14.93
CA THR A 45 -4.61 15.97 16.20
C THR A 45 -5.65 17.07 16.15
N ILE A 46 -6.66 16.99 17.02
CA ILE A 46 -7.68 18.04 17.15
C ILE A 46 -7.23 19.01 18.25
N PRO A 47 -6.95 20.29 17.90
CA PRO A 47 -6.19 21.19 18.78
C PRO A 47 -6.94 21.62 20.04
N GLU A 48 -8.26 21.80 19.97
CA GLU A 48 -9.07 22.26 21.10
C GLU A 48 -10.46 21.59 21.06
N ILE A 49 -10.86 21.04 22.22
CA ILE A 49 -12.17 20.43 22.44
C ILE A 49 -12.75 21.01 23.73
N ASP A 50 -13.94 21.62 23.66
CA ASP A 50 -14.60 22.16 24.84
C ASP A 50 -15.02 21.01 25.79
N GLY A 51 -14.81 21.20 27.10
CA GLY A 51 -15.22 20.24 28.12
C GLY A 51 -16.71 19.93 28.08
N GLY A 52 -17.07 18.65 28.21
CA GLY A 52 -18.47 18.20 28.15
C GLY A 52 -19.04 18.08 26.72
N SER A 53 -18.23 18.32 25.68
CA SER A 53 -18.65 18.13 24.29
C SER A 53 -18.78 16.65 23.92
N ASN A 54 -19.77 16.36 23.08
CA ASN A 54 -19.82 15.10 22.34
C ASN A 54 -18.96 15.22 21.08
N LEU A 55 -18.12 14.22 20.85
CA LEU A 55 -17.31 14.11 19.64
C LEU A 55 -17.91 13.08 18.71
N SER A 56 -18.08 13.44 17.44
CA SER A 56 -18.43 12.50 16.38
C SER A 56 -17.27 12.45 15.41
N ILE A 57 -16.66 11.27 15.28
CA ILE A 57 -15.51 11.02 14.39
C ILE A 57 -15.98 10.05 13.31
N LYS A 58 -15.77 10.41 12.04
CA LYS A 58 -16.06 9.58 10.88
C LYS A 58 -14.81 9.49 10.02
N ILE A 59 -14.36 8.28 9.77
CA ILE A 59 -13.20 7.99 8.93
C ILE A 59 -13.68 7.18 7.73
N ASN A 60 -13.37 7.66 6.53
CA ASN A 60 -13.61 6.96 5.29
C ASN A 60 -12.28 6.43 4.78
N TRP A 61 -12.21 5.14 4.46
CA TRP A 61 -11.03 4.54 3.84
C TRP A 61 -11.44 3.57 2.73
N SER A 62 -10.46 3.21 1.90
CA SER A 62 -10.59 2.17 0.88
C SER A 62 -9.41 1.21 0.97
N GLN A 63 -9.65 -0.08 0.74
CA GLN A 63 -8.57 -1.06 0.64
C GLN A 63 -8.92 -2.15 -0.37
N LYS A 64 -7.89 -2.68 -1.02
CA LYS A 64 -8.00 -3.86 -1.85
C LYS A 64 -8.19 -5.08 -0.95
N VAL A 65 -9.18 -5.91 -1.27
CA VAL A 65 -9.39 -7.19 -0.59
C VAL A 65 -8.28 -8.15 -1.03
N VAL A 66 -7.63 -8.81 -0.09
CA VAL A 66 -6.55 -9.74 -0.39
C VAL A 66 -7.17 -11.06 -0.85
N CYS A 67 -6.70 -11.59 -1.96
CA CYS A 67 -7.04 -12.92 -2.45
C CYS A 67 -5.79 -13.80 -2.32
N SER A 68 -5.95 -15.00 -1.77
CA SER A 68 -4.93 -16.06 -1.80
C SER A 68 -5.63 -17.41 -1.75
N ASN A 69 -5.18 -18.37 -2.55
CA ASN A 69 -5.76 -19.71 -2.64
C ASN A 69 -7.30 -19.73 -2.89
N GLY A 70 -7.82 -18.76 -3.64
CA GLY A 70 -9.24 -18.62 -3.95
C GLY A 70 -10.11 -18.08 -2.79
N GLU A 71 -9.50 -17.70 -1.67
CA GLU A 71 -10.16 -17.06 -0.54
C GLU A 71 -9.86 -15.56 -0.51
N TYR A 72 -10.92 -14.77 -0.36
CA TYR A 72 -10.88 -13.32 -0.23
C TYR A 72 -11.02 -12.96 1.25
N SER A 73 -10.06 -12.19 1.76
CA SER A 73 -9.99 -11.82 3.17
C SER A 73 -9.97 -10.30 3.34
N LEU A 74 -10.86 -9.83 4.20
CA LEU A 74 -10.99 -8.45 4.64
C LEU A 74 -10.60 -8.36 6.12
N ASN A 75 -9.48 -7.69 6.40
CA ASN A 75 -9.06 -7.37 7.77
C ASN A 75 -9.11 -5.86 7.97
N VAL A 76 -9.72 -5.42 9.06
CA VAL A 76 -9.90 -4.01 9.41
C VAL A 76 -9.57 -3.83 10.89
N PRO A 77 -8.68 -2.89 11.25
CA PRO A 77 -8.44 -2.53 12.64
C PRO A 77 -9.75 -2.18 13.33
N PHE A 78 -10.10 -2.92 14.37
CA PHE A 78 -11.35 -2.75 15.14
C PHE A 78 -11.11 -2.87 16.66
N THR A 79 -9.86 -2.70 17.05
CA THR A 79 -9.43 -2.72 18.46
C THR A 79 -9.43 -1.31 19.05
N PHE A 80 -9.99 -1.18 20.25
CA PHE A 80 -10.11 0.12 20.94
C PHE A 80 -9.30 0.14 22.25
N PRO A 81 -8.39 1.12 22.45
CA PRO A 81 -7.65 1.23 23.70
C PRO A 81 -8.53 1.60 24.90
N GLU A 82 -8.11 1.18 26.10
CA GLU A 82 -8.87 1.36 27.34
C GLU A 82 -9.13 2.83 27.69
N PHE A 83 -8.21 3.72 27.32
CA PHE A 83 -8.28 5.16 27.58
C PHE A 83 -9.32 5.92 26.73
N ILE A 84 -10.02 5.26 25.80
CA ILE A 84 -11.15 5.88 25.09
C ILE A 84 -12.29 6.23 26.05
N ASN A 85 -12.43 5.48 27.16
CA ASN A 85 -13.47 5.77 28.14
C ASN A 85 -13.01 6.88 29.10
N PRO A 86 -13.74 7.99 29.24
CA PRO A 86 -13.41 9.01 30.22
C PRO A 86 -13.49 8.43 31.65
N ALA A 87 -12.45 8.68 32.45
CA ALA A 87 -12.37 8.17 33.82
C ALA A 87 -13.58 8.61 34.66
N GLY A 88 -14.14 7.68 35.43
CA GLY A 88 -15.21 7.97 36.40
C GLY A 88 -16.64 8.01 35.86
N LYS A 89 -16.89 7.78 34.56
CA LYS A 89 -18.25 7.69 34.00
C LYS A 89 -18.55 6.28 33.44
N ARG A 90 -19.62 5.64 33.96
CA ARG A 90 -20.21 4.46 33.32
C ARG A 90 -21.04 4.93 32.12
N MET A 91 -20.59 4.61 30.92
CA MET A 91 -21.31 4.91 29.68
C MET A 91 -21.82 3.61 29.06
N ALA A 92 -23.04 3.64 28.51
CA ALA A 92 -23.50 2.56 27.65
C ALA A 92 -22.63 2.55 26.38
N LYS A 93 -22.16 1.36 26.00
CA LYS A 93 -21.33 1.16 24.80
C LYS A 93 -22.13 0.31 23.86
N ARG A 94 -22.14 0.72 22.60
CA ARG A 94 -22.87 0.03 21.53
C ARG A 94 -21.95 -0.09 20.34
N GLU A 95 -21.78 -1.31 19.86
CA GLU A 95 -21.00 -1.62 18.68
C GLU A 95 -21.93 -2.05 17.56
N LYS A 96 -21.71 -1.47 16.38
CA LYS A 96 -22.53 -1.75 15.20
C LYS A 96 -21.64 -1.96 13.99
N ILE A 97 -21.71 -3.16 13.42
CA ILE A 97 -20.98 -3.55 12.22
C ILE A 97 -22.00 -3.82 11.12
N ARG A 98 -21.87 -3.12 9.99
CA ARG A 98 -22.65 -3.38 8.78
C ARG A 98 -21.68 -3.77 7.68
N LEU A 99 -21.81 -4.99 7.17
CA LEU A 99 -21.02 -5.51 6.07
C LEU A 99 -21.93 -5.80 4.89
N ASN A 100 -21.64 -5.20 3.74
CA ASN A 100 -22.30 -5.54 2.48
C ASN A 100 -21.26 -6.17 1.57
N VAL A 101 -21.57 -7.35 1.03
CA VAL A 101 -20.74 -8.08 0.08
C VAL A 101 -21.49 -8.11 -1.24
N ASP A 102 -21.03 -7.29 -2.17
CA ASP A 102 -21.56 -7.21 -3.53
C ASP A 102 -20.64 -7.98 -4.48
N VAL A 103 -21.20 -8.91 -5.24
CA VAL A 103 -20.49 -9.82 -6.13
C VAL A 103 -21.22 -9.86 -7.45
N VAL A 104 -20.43 -9.96 -8.52
CA VAL A 104 -20.94 -9.99 -9.89
C VAL A 104 -21.93 -11.15 -10.08
N ALA A 105 -23.00 -10.88 -10.84
CA ALA A 105 -24.12 -11.82 -10.99
C ALA A 105 -23.65 -13.18 -11.57
N GLY A 106 -24.07 -14.27 -10.91
CA GLY A 106 -23.73 -15.65 -11.29
C GLY A 106 -22.59 -16.29 -10.48
N SER A 107 -21.96 -15.55 -9.56
CA SER A 107 -20.97 -16.09 -8.63
C SER A 107 -21.61 -16.66 -7.37
N GLU A 108 -21.25 -17.90 -7.00
CA GLU A 108 -21.65 -18.51 -5.74
C GLU A 108 -20.64 -18.17 -4.62
N LEU A 109 -21.15 -17.59 -3.53
CA LEU A 109 -20.37 -17.21 -2.36
C LEU A 109 -20.35 -18.34 -1.33
N LEU A 110 -19.15 -18.76 -0.95
CA LEU A 110 -18.89 -19.70 0.14
C LEU A 110 -18.23 -18.95 1.29
N PHE A 111 -18.97 -18.69 2.35
CA PHE A 111 -18.43 -18.03 3.54
C PHE A 111 -17.53 -18.99 4.33
N LYS A 112 -16.46 -18.44 4.90
CA LYS A 112 -15.45 -19.23 5.61
C LYS A 112 -15.34 -18.79 7.06
N THR A 113 -14.90 -17.56 7.32
CA THR A 113 -14.64 -17.09 8.68
C THR A 113 -15.16 -15.67 8.93
N THR A 114 -15.56 -15.42 10.18
CA THR A 114 -15.98 -14.10 10.67
C THR A 114 -15.48 -13.94 12.11
N SER A 115 -14.77 -12.86 12.43
CA SER A 115 -14.32 -12.63 13.82
C SER A 115 -15.41 -12.13 14.76
N HIS A 116 -16.50 -11.58 14.22
CA HIS A 116 -17.62 -11.04 14.98
C HIS A 116 -18.94 -11.75 14.60
N PRO A 117 -19.92 -11.82 15.52
CA PRO A 117 -21.20 -12.51 15.28
C PRO A 117 -22.08 -11.68 14.31
N LEU A 118 -21.92 -11.94 13.02
CA LEU A 118 -22.67 -11.28 11.96
C LEU A 118 -23.99 -12.02 11.68
N GLN A 119 -25.11 -11.31 11.74
CA GLN A 119 -26.41 -11.83 11.33
C GLN A 119 -26.72 -11.40 9.90
N GLU A 120 -27.12 -12.34 9.05
CA GLU A 120 -27.57 -12.04 7.70
C GLU A 120 -28.92 -11.31 7.74
N VAL A 121 -28.97 -10.11 7.18
CA VAL A 121 -30.18 -9.25 7.17
C VAL A 121 -30.75 -9.05 5.77
N ARG A 122 -29.97 -9.33 4.73
CA ARG A 122 -30.37 -9.17 3.33
C ARG A 122 -29.65 -10.19 2.45
N ARG A 123 -30.40 -10.87 1.58
CA ARG A 123 -29.86 -11.66 0.48
C ARG A 123 -30.62 -11.35 -0.80
N GLN A 124 -29.90 -10.86 -1.79
CA GLN A 124 -30.38 -10.60 -3.15
C GLN A 124 -29.38 -11.21 -4.14
N ALA A 125 -29.78 -11.37 -5.40
CA ALA A 125 -28.86 -11.87 -6.43
C ALA A 125 -27.62 -10.95 -6.51
N GLY A 126 -26.45 -11.48 -6.18
CA GLY A 126 -25.18 -10.73 -6.20
C GLY A 126 -24.95 -9.75 -5.03
N SER A 127 -25.79 -9.74 -3.98
CA SER A 127 -25.57 -8.86 -2.82
C SER A 127 -26.06 -9.49 -1.53
N ILE A 128 -25.19 -9.53 -0.52
CA ILE A 128 -25.51 -10.04 0.82
C ILE A 128 -25.13 -9.01 1.87
N GLY A 129 -26.07 -8.70 2.76
CA GLY A 129 -25.89 -7.75 3.85
C GLY A 129 -25.91 -8.43 5.21
N PHE A 130 -24.95 -8.07 6.06
CA PHE A 130 -24.82 -8.52 7.43
C PHE A 130 -24.89 -7.35 8.41
N LEU A 131 -25.41 -7.65 9.60
CA LEU A 131 -25.50 -6.71 10.70
C LEU A 131 -25.10 -7.40 12.01
N CYS A 132 -24.24 -6.73 12.77
CA CYS A 132 -24.06 -6.95 14.20
C CYS A 132 -24.40 -5.62 14.89
N ASP A 133 -25.25 -5.66 15.92
CA ASP A 133 -25.71 -4.46 16.64
C ASP A 133 -25.96 -4.84 18.09
N ASN A 134 -24.93 -4.66 18.94
CA ASN A 134 -24.93 -5.16 20.32
C ASN A 134 -24.53 -4.05 21.29
N ASP A 135 -25.18 -4.05 22.46
CA ASP A 135 -24.67 -3.32 23.63
C ASP A 135 -23.55 -4.15 24.28
N VAL A 136 -22.39 -3.54 24.52
CA VAL A 136 -21.18 -4.23 24.99
C VAL A 136 -20.73 -3.70 26.35
N LEU A 137 -20.18 -4.58 27.20
CA LEU A 137 -19.61 -4.19 28.49
C LEU A 137 -18.24 -3.51 28.33
N SER A 138 -17.44 -4.00 27.38
CA SER A 138 -16.15 -3.46 26.97
C SER A 138 -16.08 -3.39 25.46
N TRP A 139 -15.33 -2.43 24.93
CA TRP A 139 -15.07 -2.35 23.49
C TRP A 139 -14.32 -3.60 23.00
N SER A 140 -14.46 -3.89 21.71
CA SER A 140 -13.77 -5.01 21.06
C SER A 140 -12.26 -4.89 21.23
N LYS A 141 -11.65 -6.04 21.52
CA LYS A 141 -10.20 -6.22 21.65
C LYS A 141 -9.60 -6.93 20.44
N ASP A 142 -10.45 -7.36 19.51
CA ASP A 142 -10.09 -8.11 18.33
C ASP A 142 -10.41 -7.31 17.08
N ASP A 143 -9.52 -7.36 16.10
CA ASP A 143 -9.75 -6.74 14.81
C ASP A 143 -10.88 -7.43 14.03
N PHE A 144 -11.52 -6.68 13.14
CA PHE A 144 -12.57 -7.22 12.30
C PHE A 144 -11.94 -8.01 11.15
N SER A 145 -12.25 -9.31 11.07
CA SER A 145 -11.81 -10.21 10.02
C SER A 145 -13.02 -10.90 9.40
N PHE A 146 -13.06 -10.92 8.08
CA PHE A 146 -14.11 -11.54 7.29
C PHE A 146 -13.51 -12.21 6.06
N SER A 147 -13.85 -13.47 5.82
CA SER A 147 -13.39 -14.19 4.64
C SER A 147 -14.49 -14.95 3.90
N TYR A 148 -14.37 -14.95 2.57
CA TYR A 148 -15.29 -15.60 1.65
C TYR A 148 -14.54 -16.15 0.44
N ALA A 149 -15.06 -17.22 -0.17
CA ALA A 149 -14.56 -17.78 -1.41
C ALA A 149 -15.60 -17.62 -2.51
N VAL A 150 -15.13 -17.41 -3.74
CA VAL A 150 -15.97 -17.42 -4.94
C VAL A 150 -15.75 -18.73 -5.65
N SER A 151 -16.76 -19.61 -5.66
CA SER A 151 -16.61 -20.94 -6.25
C SER A 151 -16.77 -20.89 -7.78
N SER A 152 -15.80 -21.49 -8.50
CA SER A 152 -15.88 -21.71 -9.94
C SER A 152 -14.93 -22.84 -10.31
N SER A 153 -15.37 -23.81 -11.09
CA SER A 153 -14.50 -24.93 -11.53
C SER A 153 -13.54 -24.56 -12.68
N ARG A 154 -13.81 -23.45 -13.38
CA ARG A 154 -13.05 -23.00 -14.56
C ARG A 154 -12.62 -21.55 -14.42
N ILE A 155 -11.67 -21.13 -15.26
CA ILE A 155 -11.38 -19.71 -15.46
C ILE A 155 -12.69 -19.03 -15.88
N ASN A 156 -13.04 -17.96 -15.20
CA ASN A 156 -14.25 -17.20 -15.46
C ASN A 156 -13.95 -15.71 -15.40
N GLY A 157 -14.85 -14.89 -15.92
CA GLY A 157 -14.69 -13.45 -15.88
C GLY A 157 -15.95 -12.72 -16.28
N GLY A 158 -15.87 -11.41 -16.27
CA GLY A 158 -16.96 -10.55 -16.68
C GLY A 158 -16.48 -9.13 -16.93
N VAL A 159 -17.36 -8.34 -17.53
CA VAL A 159 -17.17 -6.91 -17.73
C VAL A 159 -18.28 -6.17 -17.01
N LEU A 160 -17.92 -5.21 -16.17
CA LEU A 160 -18.83 -4.26 -15.55
C LEU A 160 -18.72 -2.92 -16.27
N LEU A 161 -19.86 -2.30 -16.55
CA LEU A 161 -19.91 -0.96 -17.13
C LEU A 161 -20.54 0.02 -16.16
N GLU A 162 -19.92 1.19 -16.02
CA GLU A 162 -20.45 2.31 -15.25
C GLU A 162 -20.47 3.57 -16.12
N SER A 163 -21.60 4.28 -16.11
CA SER A 163 -21.72 5.55 -16.83
C SER A 163 -21.08 6.69 -16.06
N ALA A 164 -20.47 7.62 -16.77
CA ALA A 164 -19.85 8.78 -16.15
C ALA A 164 -20.89 9.64 -15.43
N SER A 165 -20.52 10.13 -14.24
CA SER A 165 -21.28 11.15 -13.54
C SER A 165 -21.30 12.46 -14.33
N VAL A 166 -22.38 13.23 -14.23
CA VAL A 166 -22.48 14.59 -14.81
C VAL A 166 -21.38 15.53 -14.27
N HIS A 167 -20.87 15.23 -13.07
CA HIS A 167 -19.79 16.00 -12.44
C HIS A 167 -18.39 15.41 -12.68
N ASP A 168 -18.27 14.33 -13.45
CA ASP A 168 -16.97 13.75 -13.81
C ASP A 168 -16.22 14.71 -14.74
N PHE A 169 -14.93 14.95 -14.49
CA PHE A 169 -14.13 15.79 -15.39
C PHE A 169 -13.90 15.12 -16.77
N ASP A 170 -14.09 13.80 -16.87
CA ASP A 170 -14.02 13.04 -18.09
C ASP A 170 -15.36 12.30 -18.31
N GLN A 171 -16.04 12.66 -19.39
CA GLN A 171 -17.40 12.22 -19.69
C GLN A 171 -17.45 10.88 -20.46
N ARG A 172 -16.33 10.16 -20.56
CA ARG A 172 -16.27 8.81 -21.13
C ARG A 172 -16.85 7.78 -20.16
N GLU A 173 -17.54 6.79 -20.71
CA GLU A 173 -18.06 5.64 -19.97
C GLU A 173 -16.88 4.82 -19.40
N MET A 174 -17.12 4.08 -18.31
CA MET A 174 -16.11 3.28 -17.62
C MET A 174 -16.37 1.79 -17.77
N PHE A 175 -15.29 1.01 -17.79
CA PHE A 175 -15.36 -0.45 -17.75
C PHE A 175 -14.42 -1.02 -16.70
N TYR A 176 -14.79 -2.19 -16.19
CA TYR A 176 -13.99 -3.02 -15.31
C TYR A 176 -14.08 -4.47 -15.77
N ILE A 177 -12.97 -5.03 -16.21
CA ILE A 177 -12.84 -6.41 -16.67
C ILE A 177 -12.12 -7.17 -15.58
N TYR A 178 -12.66 -8.33 -15.20
CA TYR A 178 -11.97 -9.25 -14.30
C TYR A 178 -11.95 -10.66 -14.89
N LEU A 179 -10.85 -11.37 -14.65
CA LEU A 179 -10.67 -12.76 -15.01
C LEU A 179 -10.13 -13.51 -13.78
N SER A 180 -10.93 -14.40 -13.22
CA SER A 180 -10.58 -15.20 -12.05
C SER A 180 -10.03 -16.56 -12.48
N PRO A 181 -9.02 -17.09 -11.77
CA PRO A 181 -8.41 -18.38 -12.12
C PRO A 181 -9.40 -19.55 -11.97
N GLY A 182 -10.38 -19.46 -11.09
CA GLY A 182 -11.24 -20.58 -10.67
C GLY A 182 -10.46 -21.62 -9.85
N ASP A 183 -11.10 -22.71 -9.45
CA ASP A 183 -10.54 -23.75 -8.60
C ASP A 183 -9.27 -24.36 -9.23
N ILE A 184 -8.28 -24.54 -8.39
CA ILE A 184 -6.86 -24.71 -8.73
C ILE A 184 -6.44 -26.18 -8.59
N GLN A 185 -7.23 -27.04 -7.93
CA GLN A 185 -6.79 -28.36 -7.43
C GLN A 185 -6.13 -29.29 -8.47
N HIS A 186 -6.29 -29.04 -9.77
CA HIS A 186 -5.67 -29.83 -10.85
C HIS A 186 -5.07 -29.01 -12.01
N LYS A 187 -4.79 -27.71 -11.85
CA LYS A 187 -4.28 -26.89 -12.96
C LYS A 187 -2.75 -26.94 -13.05
N LYS A 188 -2.26 -27.26 -14.25
CA LYS A 188 -0.83 -27.14 -14.59
C LYS A 188 -0.42 -25.68 -14.58
N ILE A 189 0.73 -25.40 -13.99
CA ILE A 189 1.38 -24.09 -13.98
C ILE A 189 2.51 -24.13 -15.02
N PHE A 190 2.82 -23.00 -15.64
CA PHE A 190 3.95 -22.91 -16.58
C PHE A 190 5.28 -23.27 -15.90
N LYS A 191 6.14 -24.01 -16.61
CA LYS A 191 7.58 -24.10 -16.27
C LYS A 191 8.22 -22.73 -16.42
N LYS A 192 9.19 -22.40 -15.56
CA LYS A 192 9.75 -21.06 -15.49
C LYS A 192 11.26 -21.05 -15.61
N GLU A 193 11.77 -19.96 -16.18
CA GLU A 193 13.18 -19.58 -16.17
C GLU A 193 13.30 -18.26 -15.40
N ILE A 194 13.74 -18.32 -14.14
CA ILE A 194 13.69 -17.18 -13.21
C ILE A 194 15.09 -16.64 -12.92
N ILE A 195 15.30 -15.35 -13.15
CA ILE A 195 16.51 -14.64 -12.73
C ILE A 195 16.14 -13.70 -11.59
N PHE A 196 16.70 -13.96 -10.41
CA PHE A 196 16.58 -13.05 -9.26
C PHE A 196 17.68 -11.99 -9.34
N ILE A 197 17.31 -10.73 -9.48
CA ILE A 197 18.23 -9.59 -9.48
C ILE A 197 18.07 -8.87 -8.14
N ILE A 198 19.08 -8.97 -7.26
CA ILE A 198 18.98 -8.52 -5.88
C ILE A 198 20.01 -7.43 -5.58
N ASP A 199 19.52 -6.29 -5.11
CA ASP A 199 20.35 -5.18 -4.67
C ASP A 199 21.10 -5.54 -3.38
N ILE A 200 22.43 -5.37 -3.40
CA ILE A 200 23.35 -5.53 -2.29
C ILE A 200 24.16 -4.25 -2.03
N SER A 201 23.62 -3.09 -2.40
CA SER A 201 24.19 -1.78 -2.10
C SER A 201 24.32 -1.53 -0.59
N GLY A 202 25.04 -0.46 -0.22
CA GLY A 202 25.31 -0.16 1.19
C GLY A 202 24.05 0.14 2.01
N SER A 203 23.00 0.73 1.40
CA SER A 203 21.73 1.05 2.07
C SER A 203 20.97 -0.19 2.55
N MET A 204 21.18 -1.34 1.90
CA MET A 204 20.57 -2.62 2.27
C MET A 204 21.12 -3.22 3.57
N GLN A 205 22.13 -2.62 4.21
CA GLN A 205 22.79 -3.18 5.39
C GLN A 205 21.82 -3.50 6.56
N GLY A 206 22.08 -4.60 7.25
CA GLY A 206 21.34 -5.02 8.45
C GLY A 206 20.03 -5.72 8.10
N LYS A 207 18.93 -5.33 8.79
CA LYS A 207 17.64 -6.05 8.71
C LYS A 207 17.07 -6.13 7.28
N LEU A 208 17.30 -5.12 6.44
CA LEU A 208 16.84 -5.13 5.04
C LEU A 208 17.46 -6.29 4.25
N MET A 209 18.78 -6.46 4.35
CA MET A 209 19.50 -7.58 3.75
C MET A 209 19.05 -8.92 4.33
N ASP A 210 18.92 -9.01 5.65
CA ASP A 210 18.55 -10.26 6.33
C ASP A 210 17.14 -10.72 5.91
N ASP A 211 16.16 -9.82 5.91
CA ASP A 211 14.79 -10.13 5.49
C ASP A 211 14.72 -10.45 3.98
N THR A 212 15.52 -9.76 3.15
CA THR A 212 15.62 -10.04 1.71
C THR A 212 16.23 -11.42 1.45
N LYS A 213 17.27 -11.81 2.19
CA LYS A 213 17.86 -13.16 2.15
C LYS A 213 16.82 -14.21 2.52
N ASN A 214 16.14 -14.03 3.65
CA ASN A 214 15.13 -14.99 4.12
C ASN A 214 14.00 -15.17 3.11
N ALA A 215 13.53 -14.07 2.51
CA ALA A 215 12.53 -14.11 1.46
C ALA A 215 13.04 -14.81 0.19
N LEU A 216 14.27 -14.54 -0.24
CA LEU A 216 14.87 -15.18 -1.41
C LEU A 216 15.06 -16.69 -1.20
N LEU A 217 15.60 -17.10 -0.05
CA LEU A 217 15.78 -18.51 0.30
C LEU A 217 14.44 -19.24 0.35
N SER A 218 13.42 -18.60 0.93
CA SER A 218 12.05 -19.13 0.95
C SER A 218 11.43 -19.22 -0.45
N ALA A 219 11.74 -18.29 -1.36
CA ALA A 219 11.31 -18.36 -2.75
C ALA A 219 12.00 -19.49 -3.51
N LEU A 220 13.32 -19.66 -3.35
CA LEU A 220 14.09 -20.74 -3.96
C LEU A 220 13.60 -22.12 -3.54
N ALA A 221 13.26 -22.28 -2.25
CA ALA A 221 12.72 -23.52 -1.70
C ALA A 221 11.34 -23.91 -2.28
N LYS A 222 10.63 -22.97 -2.90
CA LYS A 222 9.32 -23.18 -3.52
C LYS A 222 9.36 -23.38 -5.03
N LEU A 223 10.53 -23.30 -5.65
CA LEU A 223 10.68 -23.60 -7.07
C LEU A 223 10.37 -25.08 -7.33
N ASN A 224 9.76 -25.36 -8.49
CA ASN A 224 9.58 -26.76 -8.91
C ASN A 224 10.92 -27.29 -9.41
N PRO A 225 11.25 -28.58 -9.22
CA PRO A 225 12.53 -29.15 -9.70
C PRO A 225 12.76 -29.02 -11.22
N ASP A 226 11.68 -28.84 -11.99
CA ASP A 226 11.68 -28.63 -13.43
C ASP A 226 11.88 -27.14 -13.84
N ASP A 227 11.83 -26.22 -12.87
CA ASP A 227 12.11 -24.80 -13.10
C ASP A 227 13.62 -24.56 -13.18
N LEU A 228 14.00 -23.55 -13.94
CA LEU A 228 15.36 -23.09 -14.12
C LEU A 228 15.55 -21.76 -13.38
N PHE A 229 16.68 -21.57 -12.70
CA PHE A 229 16.97 -20.34 -12.00
C PHE A 229 18.45 -19.93 -12.04
N THR A 230 18.70 -18.64 -11.80
CA THR A 230 20.00 -18.12 -11.38
C THR A 230 19.79 -16.85 -10.56
N ILE A 231 20.85 -16.33 -9.95
CA ILE A 231 20.83 -15.14 -9.10
C ILE A 231 21.91 -14.17 -9.57
N ILE A 232 21.56 -12.91 -9.66
CA ILE A 232 22.45 -11.78 -9.91
C ILE A 232 22.36 -10.84 -8.71
N ALA A 233 23.40 -10.84 -7.87
CA ALA A 233 23.54 -9.84 -6.82
C ALA A 233 24.24 -8.62 -7.40
N PHE A 234 23.75 -7.41 -7.15
CA PHE A 234 24.31 -6.20 -7.74
C PHE A 234 24.47 -5.06 -6.74
N ASN A 235 25.48 -4.24 -6.98
CA ASN A 235 25.68 -2.94 -6.36
C ASN A 235 26.22 -1.98 -7.43
N GLY A 236 27.46 -1.49 -7.32
CA GLY A 236 28.18 -0.91 -8.46
C GLY A 236 28.66 -1.94 -9.48
N GLU A 237 28.80 -3.20 -9.07
CA GLU A 237 29.20 -4.35 -9.89
C GLU A 237 28.09 -5.41 -9.90
N SER A 238 28.30 -6.52 -10.61
CA SER A 238 27.35 -7.65 -10.66
C SER A 238 28.07 -8.98 -10.38
N HIS A 239 27.49 -9.75 -9.47
CA HIS A 239 27.96 -11.06 -9.07
C HIS A 239 26.91 -12.10 -9.43
N LEU A 240 27.28 -13.05 -10.28
CA LEU A 240 26.40 -14.11 -10.74
C LEU A 240 26.63 -15.38 -9.92
N PHE A 241 25.55 -16.00 -9.46
CA PHE A 241 25.58 -17.35 -8.89
C PHE A 241 26.07 -18.37 -9.91
N SER A 242 25.48 -18.34 -11.10
CA SER A 242 25.85 -19.21 -12.21
C SER A 242 25.78 -18.44 -13.52
N LYS A 243 26.72 -18.74 -14.44
CA LYS A 243 26.80 -18.12 -15.79
C LYS A 243 25.70 -18.61 -16.72
N SER A 244 25.03 -19.70 -16.36
CA SER A 244 23.92 -20.30 -17.10
C SER A 244 22.77 -20.58 -16.13
N MET A 245 21.57 -20.78 -16.68
CA MET A 245 20.43 -21.21 -15.89
C MET A 245 20.64 -22.63 -15.34
N GLU A 246 20.36 -22.86 -14.05
CA GLU A 246 20.44 -24.16 -13.40
C GLU A 246 19.07 -24.70 -13.04
N LEU A 247 18.88 -26.02 -13.13
CA LEU A 247 17.66 -26.66 -12.63
C LEU A 247 17.55 -26.47 -11.12
N ALA A 248 16.33 -26.20 -10.63
CA ALA A 248 16.01 -26.05 -9.22
C ALA A 248 16.01 -27.40 -8.45
N SER A 249 17.06 -28.18 -8.65
CA SER A 249 17.36 -29.36 -7.84
C SER A 249 17.74 -28.96 -6.41
N ASN A 250 17.49 -29.84 -5.44
CA ASN A 250 17.83 -29.59 -4.03
C ASN A 250 19.31 -29.22 -3.85
N ASP A 251 20.21 -29.87 -4.60
CA ASP A 251 21.65 -29.61 -4.57
C ASP A 251 22.00 -28.21 -5.13
N ALA A 252 21.35 -27.78 -6.22
CA ALA A 252 21.52 -26.43 -6.76
C ALA A 252 20.98 -25.34 -5.83
N VAL A 253 19.84 -25.59 -5.20
CA VAL A 253 19.26 -24.67 -4.21
C VAL A 253 20.16 -24.54 -2.98
N GLU A 254 20.78 -25.64 -2.52
CA GLU A 254 21.72 -25.59 -1.39
C GLU A 254 23.00 -24.82 -1.74
N ARG A 255 23.58 -25.04 -2.93
CA ARG A 255 24.71 -24.22 -3.40
C ARG A 255 24.36 -22.75 -3.51
N ALA A 256 23.14 -22.43 -3.98
CA ALA A 256 22.67 -21.06 -4.04
C ALA A 256 22.56 -20.45 -2.64
N ASN A 257 22.09 -21.20 -1.64
CA ASN A 257 22.04 -20.78 -0.24
C ASN A 257 23.44 -20.45 0.29
N GLU A 258 24.42 -21.33 0.12
CA GLU A 258 25.82 -21.07 0.50
C GLU A 258 26.40 -19.84 -0.20
N TRP A 259 26.11 -19.69 -1.50
CA TRP A 259 26.55 -18.56 -2.30
C TRP A 259 25.92 -17.24 -1.84
N ILE A 260 24.61 -17.21 -1.53
CA ILE A 260 23.91 -16.03 -0.99
C ILE A 260 24.56 -15.62 0.34
N ASN A 261 24.77 -16.57 1.25
CA ASN A 261 25.36 -16.29 2.56
C ASN A 261 26.78 -15.71 2.47
N THR A 262 27.52 -16.05 1.42
CA THR A 262 28.89 -15.58 1.19
C THR A 262 28.96 -14.26 0.42
N ASN A 263 28.11 -14.07 -0.59
CA ASN A 263 28.26 -12.97 -1.57
C ASN A 263 27.33 -11.78 -1.30
N PHE A 264 26.26 -11.95 -0.53
CA PHE A 264 25.36 -10.84 -0.19
C PHE A 264 25.98 -10.05 0.97
N VAL A 265 26.94 -9.22 0.62
CA VAL A 265 27.63 -8.27 1.50
C VAL A 265 27.23 -6.88 1.07
N ALA A 266 26.49 -6.18 1.93
CA ALA A 266 26.03 -4.82 1.65
C ALA A 266 27.21 -3.86 1.45
N GLY A 267 27.25 -3.17 0.32
CA GLY A 267 28.27 -2.17 0.05
C GLY A 267 28.25 -1.66 -1.39
N GLY A 268 29.02 -0.60 -1.65
CA GLY A 268 29.09 0.02 -2.98
C GLY A 268 27.93 0.96 -3.28
N GLY A 269 27.70 1.23 -4.57
CA GLY A 269 26.56 2.01 -5.06
C GLY A 269 25.46 1.11 -5.62
N THR A 270 24.61 1.65 -6.49
CA THR A 270 23.46 0.95 -7.09
C THR A 270 23.51 1.11 -8.61
N ASN A 271 23.55 0.00 -9.35
CA ASN A 271 23.51 -0.06 -10.82
C ASN A 271 22.49 -1.11 -11.29
N ILE A 272 21.31 -0.66 -11.69
CA ILE A 272 20.20 -1.54 -12.12
C ILE A 272 20.34 -1.94 -13.59
N SER A 273 20.89 -1.07 -14.44
CA SER A 273 20.92 -1.25 -15.90
C SER A 273 21.76 -2.47 -16.33
N HIS A 274 22.96 -2.64 -15.75
CA HIS A 274 23.87 -3.73 -16.11
C HIS A 274 23.34 -5.14 -15.79
N PRO A 275 22.89 -5.45 -14.55
CA PRO A 275 22.34 -6.77 -14.24
C PRO A 275 21.04 -7.05 -15.01
N LEU A 276 20.23 -6.03 -15.28
CA LEU A 276 18.99 -6.20 -16.04
C LEU A 276 19.25 -6.56 -17.51
N ASN A 277 20.22 -5.91 -18.17
CA ASN A 277 20.64 -6.29 -19.52
C ASN A 277 21.17 -7.72 -19.57
N THR A 278 22.03 -8.07 -18.61
CA THR A 278 22.57 -9.43 -18.50
C THR A 278 21.44 -10.46 -18.38
N ALA A 279 20.44 -10.18 -17.54
CA ALA A 279 19.28 -11.07 -17.39
C ALA A 279 18.45 -11.21 -18.67
N ILE A 280 18.20 -10.11 -19.39
CA ILE A 280 17.46 -10.14 -20.67
C ILE A 280 18.22 -10.98 -21.71
N GLU A 281 19.54 -10.81 -21.80
CA GLU A 281 20.39 -11.58 -22.71
C GLU A 281 20.37 -13.08 -22.37
N MET A 282 20.50 -13.44 -21.08
CA MET A 282 20.44 -14.83 -20.62
C MET A 282 19.12 -15.52 -20.95
N LEU A 283 18.01 -14.77 -20.94
CA LEU A 283 16.66 -15.29 -21.21
C LEU A 283 16.27 -15.28 -22.71
N SER A 284 17.11 -14.74 -23.59
CA SER A 284 16.81 -14.57 -25.03
C SER A 284 16.58 -15.87 -25.82
N GLY A 285 16.85 -17.04 -25.22
CA GLY A 285 16.69 -18.37 -25.82
C GLY A 285 15.51 -19.21 -25.31
N ALA A 286 14.71 -18.71 -24.35
CA ALA A 286 13.63 -19.48 -23.74
C ALA A 286 12.53 -19.84 -24.75
N ARG A 287 12.19 -21.14 -24.88
CA ARG A 287 11.18 -21.63 -25.87
C ARG A 287 10.04 -22.45 -25.28
N SER A 288 10.23 -23.06 -24.10
CA SER A 288 9.26 -24.01 -23.51
C SER A 288 8.94 -23.69 -22.04
N SER A 289 9.26 -22.47 -21.62
CA SER A 289 9.15 -21.96 -20.27
C SER A 289 8.74 -20.48 -20.33
N VAL A 290 8.28 -19.94 -19.22
CA VAL A 290 8.05 -18.50 -19.05
C VAL A 290 9.32 -17.87 -18.47
N PRO A 291 10.02 -17.00 -19.22
CA PRO A 291 11.14 -16.22 -18.69
C PRO A 291 10.62 -15.17 -17.71
N ILE A 292 11.24 -15.08 -16.54
CA ILE A 292 10.88 -14.18 -15.44
C ILE A 292 12.14 -13.50 -14.92
N ILE A 293 12.08 -12.18 -14.76
CA ILE A 293 13.07 -11.39 -14.04
C ILE A 293 12.41 -10.89 -12.75
N PHE A 294 13.02 -11.14 -11.61
CA PHE A 294 12.53 -10.69 -10.31
C PHE A 294 13.55 -9.71 -9.70
N LEU A 295 13.29 -8.42 -9.85
CA LEU A 295 14.17 -7.33 -9.42
C LEU A 295 13.78 -6.84 -8.02
N VAL A 296 14.74 -6.74 -7.11
CA VAL A 296 14.56 -6.21 -5.74
C VAL A 296 15.56 -5.09 -5.50
N THR A 297 15.11 -3.93 -5.02
CA THR A 297 15.98 -2.77 -4.70
C THR A 297 15.34 -1.84 -3.66
N ASP A 298 16.18 -1.17 -2.86
CA ASP A 298 15.79 -0.09 -1.94
C ASP A 298 16.21 1.31 -2.42
N GLY A 299 16.96 1.39 -3.53
CA GLY A 299 17.54 2.62 -4.08
C GLY A 299 16.91 3.09 -5.40
N THR A 300 17.31 4.29 -5.82
CA THR A 300 16.95 4.91 -7.11
C THR A 300 18.20 5.28 -7.90
N VAL A 301 18.11 5.29 -9.24
CA VAL A 301 19.24 5.60 -10.14
C VAL A 301 18.88 6.69 -11.15
N GLU A 302 19.87 7.38 -11.73
CA GLU A 302 19.61 8.51 -12.63
C GLU A 302 19.05 8.08 -14.01
N ASP A 303 19.40 6.87 -14.47
CA ASP A 303 19.10 6.34 -15.79
C ASP A 303 17.79 5.54 -15.88
N GLU A 304 16.92 5.62 -14.86
CA GLU A 304 15.65 4.88 -14.77
C GLU A 304 14.76 4.97 -16.02
N ARG A 305 14.65 6.15 -16.64
CA ARG A 305 13.88 6.32 -17.89
C ARG A 305 14.53 5.58 -19.06
N GLN A 306 15.86 5.62 -19.15
CA GLN A 306 16.63 4.93 -20.18
C GLN A 306 16.50 3.42 -20.02
N ILE A 307 16.47 2.93 -18.79
CA ILE A 307 16.20 1.52 -18.47
C ILE A 307 14.80 1.13 -18.97
N CYS A 308 13.77 1.93 -18.72
CA CYS A 308 12.42 1.67 -19.25
C CYS A 308 12.40 1.62 -20.79
N ASP A 309 13.05 2.57 -21.47
CA ASP A 309 13.12 2.60 -22.93
C ASP A 309 13.87 1.40 -23.51
N MET A 310 14.97 1.02 -22.88
CA MET A 310 15.77 -0.16 -23.22
C MET A 310 14.93 -1.44 -23.14
N VAL A 311 14.19 -1.66 -22.04
CA VAL A 311 13.31 -2.82 -21.92
C VAL A 311 12.21 -2.76 -22.97
N LYS A 312 11.57 -1.61 -23.15
CA LYS A 312 10.51 -1.44 -24.15
C LYS A 312 10.98 -1.81 -25.56
N ASN A 313 12.19 -1.40 -25.95
CA ASN A 313 12.78 -1.74 -27.24
C ASN A 313 13.03 -3.26 -27.38
N HIS A 314 13.48 -3.93 -26.33
CA HIS A 314 13.63 -5.39 -26.32
C HIS A 314 12.28 -6.11 -26.44
N MET A 315 11.22 -5.58 -25.82
CA MET A 315 9.87 -6.17 -25.92
C MET A 315 9.28 -6.04 -27.34
N ILE A 316 9.63 -4.99 -28.09
CA ILE A 316 9.13 -4.76 -29.46
C ILE A 316 9.89 -5.60 -30.49
N ASN A 317 11.21 -5.75 -30.31
CA ASN A 317 12.09 -6.36 -31.32
C ASN A 317 12.26 -7.88 -31.18
N GLY A 318 11.70 -8.50 -30.14
CA GLY A 318 11.88 -9.93 -29.87
C GLY A 318 10.92 -10.84 -30.67
N GLU A 319 11.46 -11.88 -31.30
CA GLU A 319 10.68 -12.94 -31.98
C GLU A 319 10.20 -14.07 -31.03
N SER A 320 10.57 -14.02 -29.72
CA SER A 320 10.24 -15.03 -28.71
C SER A 320 9.43 -14.46 -27.54
N ILE A 321 8.96 -15.35 -26.66
CA ILE A 321 8.25 -15.04 -25.42
C ILE A 321 9.07 -14.04 -24.59
N CYS A 322 8.56 -12.81 -24.43
CA CYS A 322 9.24 -11.78 -23.66
C CYS A 322 9.35 -12.13 -22.15
N PRO A 323 10.45 -11.73 -21.48
CA PRO A 323 10.62 -11.89 -20.04
C PRO A 323 9.57 -11.08 -19.26
N ARG A 324 8.98 -11.71 -18.24
CA ARG A 324 8.07 -11.05 -17.30
C ARG A 324 8.90 -10.36 -16.24
N ILE A 325 8.79 -9.06 -16.10
CA ILE A 325 9.56 -8.32 -15.09
C ILE A 325 8.68 -8.05 -13.88
N TYR A 326 9.04 -8.67 -12.76
CA TYR A 326 8.48 -8.39 -11.45
C TYR A 326 9.46 -7.51 -10.68
N THR A 327 8.95 -6.48 -10.02
CA THR A 327 9.79 -5.52 -9.29
C THR A 327 9.30 -5.39 -7.86
N PHE A 328 10.22 -5.44 -6.91
CA PHE A 328 9.95 -5.25 -5.49
C PHE A 328 10.75 -4.06 -4.96
N GLY A 329 10.03 -3.02 -4.52
CA GLY A 329 10.64 -1.84 -3.88
C GLY A 329 10.70 -1.98 -2.37
N ILE A 330 11.84 -1.64 -1.77
CA ILE A 330 12.02 -1.61 -0.32
C ILE A 330 12.14 -0.15 0.14
N GLY A 331 11.37 0.21 1.16
CA GLY A 331 11.45 1.54 1.78
C GLY A 331 10.92 2.69 0.91
N SER A 332 11.27 3.92 1.29
CA SER A 332 10.77 5.15 0.63
C SER A 332 11.76 5.79 -0.34
N PHE A 333 13.01 5.32 -0.41
CA PHE A 333 14.06 5.97 -1.19
C PHE A 333 14.17 5.46 -2.62
N CYS A 334 13.69 4.25 -2.92
CA CYS A 334 13.55 3.80 -4.30
C CYS A 334 12.43 4.52 -5.05
N ASN A 335 12.57 4.62 -6.37
CA ASN A 335 11.54 5.19 -7.21
C ASN A 335 10.47 4.14 -7.54
N HIS A 336 9.41 4.14 -6.73
CA HIS A 336 8.28 3.21 -6.88
C HIS A 336 7.50 3.39 -8.18
N TYR A 337 7.57 4.56 -8.82
CA TYR A 337 6.94 4.81 -10.11
C TYR A 337 7.76 4.23 -11.26
N PHE A 338 9.08 4.34 -11.20
CA PHE A 338 10.00 3.63 -12.10
C PHE A 338 9.77 2.11 -12.04
N LEU A 339 9.82 1.51 -10.84
CA LEU A 339 9.66 0.07 -10.67
C LEU A 339 8.31 -0.41 -11.22
N ARG A 340 7.24 0.37 -10.98
CA ARG A 340 5.91 0.09 -11.55
C ARG A 340 5.88 0.16 -13.07
N MET A 341 6.51 1.17 -13.68
CA MET A 341 6.58 1.26 -15.14
C MET A 341 7.38 0.10 -15.73
N LEU A 342 8.51 -0.23 -15.12
CA LEU A 342 9.36 -1.34 -15.54
C LEU A 342 8.59 -2.67 -15.52
N ALA A 343 7.88 -2.96 -14.42
CA ALA A 343 7.05 -4.16 -14.32
C ALA A 343 5.91 -4.16 -15.35
N MET A 344 5.25 -3.02 -15.55
CA MET A 344 4.16 -2.90 -16.54
C MET A 344 4.67 -3.14 -17.97
N ILE A 345 5.78 -2.53 -18.37
CA ILE A 345 6.40 -2.72 -19.69
C ILE A 345 6.78 -4.19 -19.88
N GLY A 346 7.34 -4.82 -18.85
CA GLY A 346 7.67 -6.24 -18.82
C GLY A 346 6.47 -7.18 -18.61
N ARG A 347 5.21 -6.71 -18.62
CA ARG A 347 3.99 -7.53 -18.39
C ARG A 347 3.96 -8.31 -17.06
N GLY A 348 4.80 -7.93 -16.09
CA GLY A 348 4.80 -8.49 -14.74
C GLY A 348 4.05 -7.60 -13.75
N GLN A 349 4.38 -7.73 -12.47
CA GLN A 349 3.72 -6.96 -11.40
C GLN A 349 4.74 -6.29 -10.47
N TYR A 350 4.34 -5.16 -9.93
CA TYR A 350 5.06 -4.42 -8.91
C TYR A 350 4.42 -4.65 -7.54
N ASP A 351 5.25 -4.81 -6.51
CA ASP A 351 4.86 -4.66 -5.11
C ASP A 351 5.98 -3.97 -4.32
N ALA A 352 5.70 -3.57 -3.08
CA ALA A 352 6.70 -2.93 -2.23
C ALA A 352 6.42 -3.09 -0.74
N ALA A 353 7.50 -3.04 0.07
CA ALA A 353 7.43 -2.97 1.51
C ALA A 353 7.98 -1.62 2.00
N LEU A 354 7.08 -0.74 2.46
CA LEU A 354 7.47 0.54 3.08
C LEU A 354 7.86 0.38 4.56
N ASP A 355 7.49 -0.73 5.18
CA ASP A 355 7.89 -1.12 6.53
C ASP A 355 8.78 -2.36 6.43
N VAL A 356 9.87 -2.37 7.19
CA VAL A 356 10.87 -3.43 7.19
C VAL A 356 10.24 -4.77 7.55
N ASP A 357 9.27 -4.78 8.47
CA ASP A 357 8.59 -6.01 8.91
C ASP A 357 7.68 -6.62 7.84
N LEU A 358 7.46 -5.92 6.71
CA LEU A 358 6.65 -6.39 5.59
C LEU A 358 7.47 -6.86 4.39
N ILE A 359 8.82 -6.80 4.43
CA ILE A 359 9.69 -7.18 3.31
C ILE A 359 9.44 -8.64 2.93
N GLU A 360 9.67 -9.56 3.86
CA GLU A 360 9.53 -10.99 3.61
C GLU A 360 8.12 -11.41 3.14
N PRO A 361 7.02 -11.11 3.87
CA PRO A 361 5.70 -11.58 3.47
C PRO A 361 5.23 -10.99 2.13
N ARG A 362 5.58 -9.73 1.81
CA ARG A 362 5.16 -9.11 0.55
C ARG A 362 6.01 -9.58 -0.62
N MET A 363 7.32 -9.72 -0.44
CA MET A 363 8.21 -10.26 -1.47
C MET A 363 7.80 -11.69 -1.83
N LEU A 364 7.51 -12.53 -0.83
CA LEU A 364 6.99 -13.88 -1.04
C LEU A 364 5.63 -13.88 -1.75
N SER A 365 4.70 -13.01 -1.35
CA SER A 365 3.40 -12.90 -2.04
C SER A 365 3.55 -12.50 -3.51
N LEU A 366 4.48 -11.59 -3.83
CA LEU A 366 4.78 -11.24 -5.22
C LEU A 366 5.43 -12.41 -5.97
N PHE A 367 6.33 -13.14 -5.32
CA PHE A 367 6.95 -14.33 -5.89
C PHE A 367 5.92 -15.43 -6.20
N GLU A 368 4.98 -15.73 -5.28
CA GLU A 368 3.90 -16.69 -5.54
C GLU A 368 3.08 -16.31 -6.77
N LYS A 369 2.79 -15.01 -6.95
CA LYS A 369 2.09 -14.54 -8.15
C LYS A 369 2.91 -14.76 -9.42
N ALA A 370 4.22 -14.51 -9.37
CA ALA A 370 5.13 -14.74 -10.48
C ALA A 370 5.30 -16.23 -10.79
N SER A 371 5.34 -17.08 -9.77
CA SER A 371 5.61 -18.51 -9.89
C SER A 371 4.36 -19.32 -10.27
N SER A 372 3.15 -18.79 -10.12
CA SER A 372 1.90 -19.51 -10.29
C SER A 372 1.10 -19.16 -11.56
N LEU A 373 1.78 -18.81 -12.66
CA LEU A 373 1.12 -18.47 -13.92
C LEU A 373 0.36 -19.67 -14.52
N ILE A 374 -0.92 -19.47 -14.85
CA ILE A 374 -1.80 -20.49 -15.44
C ILE A 374 -2.27 -20.15 -16.85
N LEU A 375 -2.28 -18.87 -17.22
CA LEU A 375 -2.69 -18.40 -18.54
C LEU A 375 -1.82 -17.21 -18.95
N ALA A 376 -1.11 -17.35 -20.07
CA ALA A 376 -0.15 -16.38 -20.56
C ALA A 376 -0.58 -15.75 -21.90
N ASN A 377 0.07 -14.66 -22.29
CA ASN A 377 -0.15 -13.98 -23.57
C ASN A 377 -1.61 -13.60 -23.79
N ILE A 378 -2.24 -13.09 -22.73
CA ILE A 378 -3.65 -12.73 -22.73
C ILE A 378 -3.88 -11.56 -23.70
N LYS A 379 -4.84 -11.73 -24.60
CA LYS A 379 -5.33 -10.74 -25.54
C LYS A 379 -6.83 -10.60 -25.39
N MET A 380 -7.33 -9.40 -25.58
CA MET A 380 -8.75 -9.10 -25.52
C MET A 380 -9.15 -8.50 -26.87
N ASP A 381 -9.76 -9.32 -27.71
CA ASP A 381 -10.23 -8.89 -29.03
C ASP A 381 -11.39 -7.89 -28.84
N MET A 382 -11.66 -7.06 -29.86
CA MET A 382 -12.71 -6.05 -29.88
C MET A 382 -12.48 -4.82 -28.98
N LEU A 383 -11.49 -4.80 -28.07
CA LEU A 383 -11.15 -3.58 -27.32
C LEU A 383 -10.62 -2.48 -28.24
N ASP A 384 -9.81 -2.85 -29.24
CA ASP A 384 -9.21 -1.92 -30.19
C ASP A 384 -10.24 -1.31 -31.17
N GLU A 385 -11.43 -1.92 -31.27
CA GLU A 385 -12.54 -1.40 -32.08
C GLU A 385 -13.35 -0.32 -31.35
N ILE A 386 -13.07 -0.09 -30.06
CA ILE A 386 -13.81 0.87 -29.23
C ILE A 386 -13.18 2.27 -29.34
N ASP A 387 -14.02 3.26 -29.62
CA ASP A 387 -13.59 4.65 -29.76
C ASP A 387 -13.00 5.22 -28.46
N LEU A 388 -11.82 5.85 -28.57
CA LEU A 388 -11.14 6.55 -27.47
C LEU A 388 -10.97 5.70 -26.20
N VAL A 389 -10.74 4.40 -26.39
CA VAL A 389 -10.50 3.46 -25.30
C VAL A 389 -9.17 3.76 -24.62
N GLU A 390 -9.19 3.78 -23.29
CA GLU A 390 -8.02 3.90 -22.43
C GLU A 390 -8.08 2.75 -21.43
N VAL A 391 -7.07 1.87 -21.47
CA VAL A 391 -7.02 0.62 -20.68
C VAL A 391 -5.87 0.68 -19.69
N PHE A 392 -6.12 0.25 -18.46
CA PHE A 392 -5.15 0.14 -17.38
C PHE A 392 -5.14 -1.26 -16.77
N PRO A 393 -3.95 -1.89 -16.63
CA PRO A 393 -2.67 -1.51 -17.25
C PRO A 393 -2.71 -1.54 -18.79
N SER A 394 -1.81 -0.78 -19.44
CA SER A 394 -1.73 -0.71 -20.91
C SER A 394 -1.14 -1.98 -21.54
N HIS A 395 -0.34 -2.73 -20.78
CA HIS A 395 0.14 -4.05 -21.14
C HIS A 395 -0.59 -5.08 -20.27
N ILE A 396 -1.33 -5.98 -20.91
CA ILE A 396 -2.13 -6.99 -20.21
C ILE A 396 -1.18 -8.03 -19.56
N PRO A 397 -1.19 -8.15 -18.21
CA PRO A 397 -0.37 -9.14 -17.53
C PRO A 397 -0.99 -10.53 -17.68
N ASP A 398 -0.19 -11.55 -17.37
CA ASP A 398 -0.62 -12.93 -17.35
C ASP A 398 -1.51 -13.21 -16.11
N LEU A 399 -2.32 -14.28 -16.15
CA LEU A 399 -3.17 -14.69 -15.04
C LEU A 399 -2.45 -15.75 -14.19
N SER A 400 -2.36 -15.48 -12.88
CA SER A 400 -1.83 -16.39 -11.88
C SER A 400 -2.95 -17.08 -11.07
N SER A 401 -2.61 -18.12 -10.31
CA SER A 401 -3.57 -18.75 -9.40
C SER A 401 -3.84 -17.93 -8.13
N GLU A 402 -2.95 -16.98 -7.79
CA GLU A 402 -3.03 -16.19 -6.56
C GLU A 402 -4.11 -15.10 -6.56
N GLY A 403 -4.81 -14.86 -7.66
CA GLY A 403 -5.93 -13.93 -7.66
C GLY A 403 -6.44 -13.55 -9.04
N PRO A 404 -7.51 -12.74 -9.08
CA PRO A 404 -8.07 -12.30 -10.34
C PRO A 404 -7.14 -11.30 -11.05
N LEU A 405 -7.05 -11.45 -12.36
CA LEU A 405 -6.58 -10.41 -13.26
C LEU A 405 -7.67 -9.34 -13.38
N VAL A 406 -7.28 -8.07 -13.28
CA VAL A 406 -8.18 -6.92 -13.38
C VAL A 406 -7.65 -5.93 -14.39
N LEU A 407 -8.49 -5.53 -15.34
CA LEU A 407 -8.27 -4.37 -16.19
C LEU A 407 -9.40 -3.37 -15.97
N SER A 408 -9.10 -2.08 -16.07
CA SER A 408 -10.13 -1.05 -15.99
C SER A 408 -9.82 0.08 -16.95
N GLY A 409 -10.81 0.89 -17.26
CA GLY A 409 -10.57 1.95 -18.22
C GLY A 409 -11.79 2.78 -18.53
N ARG A 410 -11.61 3.63 -19.54
CA ARG A 410 -12.61 4.55 -20.05
C ARG A 410 -12.76 4.40 -21.56
N TYR A 411 -13.95 4.64 -22.08
CA TYR A 411 -14.25 4.50 -23.50
C TYR A 411 -15.37 5.44 -23.95
N LYS A 412 -15.48 5.67 -25.25
CA LYS A 412 -16.58 6.43 -25.84
C LYS A 412 -17.43 5.54 -26.74
N GLY A 413 -18.73 5.79 -26.76
CA GLY A 413 -19.65 5.07 -27.63
C GLY A 413 -20.19 3.80 -26.99
N ASN A 414 -20.42 2.76 -27.80
CA ASN A 414 -21.00 1.51 -27.35
C ASN A 414 -19.92 0.49 -27.03
N PHE A 415 -20.03 -0.16 -25.88
CA PHE A 415 -19.25 -1.36 -25.58
C PHE A 415 -19.86 -2.56 -26.32
N PRO A 416 -19.05 -3.50 -26.85
CA PRO A 416 -19.56 -4.70 -27.51
C PRO A 416 -20.45 -5.54 -26.57
N GLU A 417 -21.29 -6.43 -27.13
CA GLU A 417 -22.19 -7.31 -26.35
C GLU A 417 -21.48 -8.52 -25.72
N THR A 418 -20.33 -8.91 -26.27
CA THR A 418 -19.42 -9.89 -25.70
C THR A 418 -17.99 -9.39 -25.86
N LEU A 419 -17.12 -9.72 -24.91
CA LEU A 419 -15.68 -9.44 -25.01
C LEU A 419 -14.93 -10.77 -25.07
N LYS A 420 -14.22 -11.02 -26.17
CA LYS A 420 -13.49 -12.26 -26.36
C LYS A 420 -12.09 -12.16 -25.78
N VAL A 421 -11.76 -13.06 -24.86
CA VAL A 421 -10.44 -13.16 -24.24
C VAL A 421 -9.75 -14.41 -24.76
N LYS A 422 -8.53 -14.23 -25.27
CA LYS A 422 -7.66 -15.29 -25.76
C LYS A 422 -6.38 -15.37 -24.92
N GLY A 423 -5.78 -16.54 -24.86
CA GLY A 423 -4.46 -16.72 -24.26
C GLY A 423 -3.91 -18.12 -24.49
N ILE A 424 -2.81 -18.44 -23.82
CA ILE A 424 -2.11 -19.73 -23.91
C ILE A 424 -2.09 -20.37 -22.52
N MET A 425 -2.55 -21.61 -22.41
CA MET A 425 -2.50 -22.38 -21.15
C MET A 425 -1.11 -22.98 -20.92
N ALA A 426 -0.83 -23.44 -19.69
CA ALA A 426 0.44 -24.05 -19.31
C ALA A 426 0.83 -25.30 -20.11
N ASP A 427 -0.13 -25.97 -20.74
CA ASP A 427 0.10 -27.10 -21.66
C ASP A 427 0.28 -26.65 -23.12
N PHE A 428 0.45 -25.35 -23.36
CA PHE A 428 0.56 -24.69 -24.66
C PHE A 428 -0.69 -24.79 -25.55
N SER A 429 -1.84 -25.20 -25.01
CA SER A 429 -3.10 -25.13 -25.71
C SER A 429 -3.64 -23.69 -25.77
N ASN A 430 -4.41 -23.39 -26.83
CA ASN A 430 -5.09 -22.11 -26.95
C ASN A 430 -6.29 -22.06 -26.01
N PHE A 431 -6.42 -20.95 -25.29
CA PHE A 431 -7.56 -20.64 -24.43
C PHE A 431 -8.41 -19.55 -25.08
N GLU A 432 -9.73 -19.71 -25.01
CA GLU A 432 -10.70 -18.71 -25.45
C GLU A 432 -11.92 -18.70 -24.52
N ILE A 433 -12.37 -17.52 -24.14
CA ILE A 433 -13.61 -17.32 -23.38
C ILE A 433 -14.29 -16.02 -23.80
N ASP A 434 -15.62 -16.07 -23.93
CA ASP A 434 -16.45 -14.89 -24.13
C ASP A 434 -16.94 -14.37 -22.77
N LEU A 435 -16.52 -13.15 -22.43
CA LEU A 435 -16.95 -12.47 -21.22
C LEU A 435 -18.30 -11.79 -21.44
N LYS A 436 -19.20 -11.99 -20.49
CA LYS A 436 -20.51 -11.32 -20.46
C LYS A 436 -20.36 -9.91 -19.93
N ILE A 437 -21.02 -8.97 -20.59
CA ILE A 437 -21.10 -7.58 -20.16
C ILE A 437 -22.31 -7.37 -19.27
N GLN A 438 -22.08 -6.71 -18.14
CA GLN A 438 -23.08 -6.37 -17.16
C GLN A 438 -23.11 -4.86 -16.95
N LYS A 439 -24.28 -4.27 -17.19
CA LYS A 439 -24.59 -2.89 -16.82
C LYS A 439 -25.14 -2.89 -15.40
N ASP A 440 -24.32 -3.29 -14.44
CA ASP A 440 -24.71 -3.30 -13.03
C ASP A 440 -24.56 -1.89 -12.45
N LYS A 441 -25.62 -1.39 -11.80
CA LYS A 441 -25.64 -0.09 -11.13
C LYS A 441 -25.13 -0.15 -9.69
N GLY A 442 -24.87 -1.35 -9.16
CA GLY A 442 -24.50 -1.55 -7.76
C GLY A 442 -23.01 -1.34 -7.44
N ILE A 443 -22.11 -1.75 -8.35
CA ILE A 443 -20.67 -1.74 -8.12
C ILE A 443 -20.05 -0.43 -8.64
N PRO A 444 -19.47 0.43 -7.77
CA PRO A 444 -18.88 1.70 -8.18
C PRO A 444 -17.50 1.47 -8.81
N VAL A 445 -17.46 1.13 -10.10
CA VAL A 445 -16.25 0.88 -10.89
C VAL A 445 -15.21 1.99 -10.71
N GLN A 446 -15.62 3.25 -10.82
CA GLN A 446 -14.75 4.41 -10.63
C GLN A 446 -14.01 4.34 -9.31
N ARG A 447 -14.72 4.05 -8.22
CA ARG A 447 -14.14 4.05 -6.87
C ARG A 447 -13.21 2.86 -6.65
N VAL A 448 -13.53 1.71 -7.25
CA VAL A 448 -12.74 0.48 -7.15
C VAL A 448 -11.44 0.59 -7.96
N SER A 449 -11.48 1.20 -9.15
CA SER A 449 -10.31 1.30 -10.03
C SER A 449 -9.45 2.55 -9.79
N ALA A 450 -9.99 3.59 -9.15
CA ALA A 450 -9.33 4.90 -9.03
C ALA A 450 -7.90 4.84 -8.50
N ARG A 451 -7.64 4.06 -7.45
CA ARG A 451 -6.30 3.96 -6.86
C ARG A 451 -5.28 3.42 -7.86
N ASP A 452 -5.60 2.30 -8.50
CA ASP A 452 -4.70 1.64 -9.43
C ASP A 452 -4.49 2.53 -10.68
N GLN A 453 -5.54 3.20 -11.16
CA GLN A 453 -5.45 4.17 -12.25
C GLN A 453 -4.58 5.38 -11.89
N ILE A 454 -4.75 5.98 -10.71
CA ILE A 454 -3.91 7.08 -10.22
C ILE A 454 -2.45 6.66 -10.19
N GLN A 455 -2.14 5.49 -9.59
CA GLN A 455 -0.77 5.03 -9.49
C GLN A 455 -0.12 4.78 -10.86
N LEU A 456 -0.85 4.16 -11.79
CA LEU A 456 -0.36 3.91 -13.15
C LEU A 456 -0.21 5.20 -13.95
N LEU A 457 -1.17 6.13 -13.86
CA LEU A 457 -1.10 7.42 -14.55
C LEU A 457 0.02 8.30 -13.99
N THR A 458 0.26 8.30 -12.68
CA THR A 458 1.42 9.00 -12.09
C THR A 458 2.72 8.42 -12.62
N ALA A 459 2.82 7.09 -12.70
CA ALA A 459 3.99 6.42 -13.23
C ALA A 459 4.23 6.74 -14.72
N GLN A 460 3.17 6.78 -15.51
CA GLN A 460 3.21 7.20 -16.92
C GLN A 460 3.57 8.68 -17.08
N ALA A 461 3.03 9.56 -16.22
CA ALA A 461 3.34 10.98 -16.20
C ALA A 461 4.83 11.21 -15.89
N TRP A 462 5.37 10.48 -14.91
CA TRP A 462 6.80 10.51 -14.59
C TRP A 462 7.67 10.01 -15.76
N LEU A 463 7.33 8.88 -16.38
CA LEU A 463 8.13 8.32 -17.48
C LEU A 463 8.14 9.23 -18.71
N SER A 464 6.97 9.78 -19.07
CA SER A 464 6.78 10.59 -20.28
C SER A 464 6.99 12.10 -20.08
N GLU A 465 7.23 12.53 -18.84
CA GLU A 465 7.34 13.95 -18.45
C GLU A 465 6.15 14.80 -18.92
N ASN A 466 4.95 14.20 -18.93
CA ASN A 466 3.77 14.79 -19.53
C ASN A 466 2.91 15.56 -18.51
N LYS A 467 2.99 16.89 -18.56
CA LYS A 467 2.20 17.81 -17.70
C LYS A 467 0.69 17.64 -17.82
N GLN A 468 0.15 17.21 -18.96
CA GLN A 468 -1.29 16.94 -19.09
C GLN A 468 -1.70 15.70 -18.29
N LEU A 469 -0.83 14.68 -18.22
CA LEU A 469 -1.07 13.51 -17.38
C LEU A 469 -0.98 13.88 -15.89
N GLU A 470 -0.03 14.72 -15.47
CA GLU A 470 0.03 15.24 -14.09
C GLU A 470 -1.28 15.93 -13.69
N GLN A 471 -1.80 16.82 -14.55
CA GLN A 471 -3.07 17.49 -14.33
C GLN A 471 -4.26 16.53 -14.30
N LYS A 472 -4.25 15.49 -15.15
CA LYS A 472 -5.29 14.45 -15.17
C LYS A 472 -5.28 13.66 -13.87
N VAL A 473 -4.10 13.28 -13.37
CA VAL A 473 -3.94 12.59 -12.08
C VAL A 473 -4.46 13.46 -10.94
N ALA A 474 -4.09 14.75 -10.91
CA ALA A 474 -4.57 15.67 -9.88
C ALA A 474 -6.10 15.76 -9.87
N LYS A 475 -6.74 15.90 -11.05
CA LYS A 475 -8.21 15.92 -11.17
C LYS A 475 -8.84 14.61 -10.70
N LEU A 476 -8.29 13.45 -11.10
CA LEU A 476 -8.78 12.14 -10.67
C LEU A 476 -8.64 11.94 -9.16
N SER A 477 -7.52 12.38 -8.59
CA SER A 477 -7.26 12.37 -7.15
C SER A 477 -8.30 13.20 -6.39
N LEU A 478 -8.53 14.46 -6.80
CA LEU A 478 -9.54 15.33 -6.19
C LEU A 478 -10.95 14.75 -6.28
N GLN A 479 -11.32 14.18 -7.43
CA GLN A 479 -12.66 13.63 -7.65
C GLN A 479 -12.92 12.38 -6.81
N THR A 480 -11.91 11.52 -6.63
CA THR A 480 -12.07 10.20 -6.00
C THR A 480 -11.65 10.17 -4.54
N GLY A 481 -10.92 11.19 -4.07
CA GLY A 481 -10.40 11.31 -2.70
C GLY A 481 -9.14 10.49 -2.44
N PHE A 482 -8.58 9.80 -3.45
CA PHE A 482 -7.32 9.09 -3.32
C PHE A 482 -6.14 10.03 -3.51
N THR A 483 -5.16 10.01 -2.61
CA THR A 483 -3.95 10.84 -2.70
C THR A 483 -3.07 10.43 -3.89
N SER A 484 -2.38 11.42 -4.46
CA SER A 484 -1.38 11.29 -5.53
C SER A 484 -0.17 12.19 -5.25
N GLU A 485 0.90 12.09 -6.05
CA GLU A 485 2.06 13.00 -5.93
C GLU A 485 1.73 14.46 -6.26
N TYR A 486 0.60 14.73 -6.92
CA TYR A 486 0.22 16.07 -7.36
C TYR A 486 -0.85 16.69 -6.45
N THR A 487 -1.17 16.05 -5.33
CA THR A 487 -2.22 16.48 -4.39
C THR A 487 -1.79 16.25 -2.95
N CYS A 488 -2.11 17.19 -2.06
CA CYS A 488 -1.89 17.06 -0.63
C CYS A 488 -3.22 17.07 0.13
N MET A 489 -3.21 16.47 1.32
CA MET A 489 -4.36 16.51 2.22
C MET A 489 -4.24 17.71 3.16
N ILE A 490 -5.31 18.48 3.28
CA ILE A 490 -5.44 19.58 4.23
C ILE A 490 -6.54 19.28 5.23
N MET A 491 -6.43 19.83 6.42
CA MET A 491 -7.51 19.86 7.41
C MET A 491 -8.14 21.25 7.43
N LEU A 492 -9.45 21.31 7.23
CA LEU A 492 -10.25 22.52 7.35
C LEU A 492 -10.91 22.56 8.72
N GLU A 493 -10.67 23.62 9.47
CA GLU A 493 -11.36 23.94 10.73
C GLU A 493 -12.48 24.96 10.44
N THR A 494 -13.71 24.63 10.80
CA THR A 494 -14.88 25.52 10.68
C THR A 494 -15.44 25.84 12.07
N ASP A 495 -15.54 27.13 12.40
CA ASP A 495 -16.18 27.62 13.64
C ASP A 495 -17.65 27.98 13.38
N HIS A 496 -18.57 27.24 14.01
CA HIS A 496 -20.01 27.43 13.82
C HIS A 496 -20.51 28.76 14.37
N LEU A 497 -19.88 29.33 15.41
CA LEU A 497 -20.32 30.58 16.04
C LEU A 497 -19.93 31.82 15.22
N LYS A 498 -18.79 31.78 14.53
CA LYS A 498 -18.39 32.85 13.60
C LYS A 498 -19.28 32.85 12.35
N LYS A 499 -19.65 31.67 11.85
CA LYS A 499 -20.54 31.52 10.69
C LYS A 499 -21.96 32.06 10.96
N ILE A 500 -22.46 31.96 12.20
CA ILE A 500 -23.78 32.47 12.61
C ILE A 500 -23.78 33.99 12.82
N LYS A 501 -22.72 34.57 13.39
CA LYS A 501 -22.62 36.03 13.60
C LYS A 501 -22.55 36.84 12.31
N GLU A 502 -22.15 36.22 11.19
CA GLU A 502 -22.04 36.88 9.89
C GLU A 502 -23.31 36.76 9.03
N SER A 503 -24.16 35.74 9.26
CA SER A 503 -25.48 35.65 8.61
C SER A 503 -26.52 36.58 9.24
N SER A 504 -26.32 37.00 10.49
CA SER A 504 -27.08 38.05 11.16
C SER A 504 -26.25 39.34 11.24
N GLY A 505 -26.30 40.17 10.19
CA GLY A 505 -25.45 41.34 10.06
C GLY A 505 -25.53 42.35 11.21
N SER A 506 -24.36 42.69 11.76
CA SER A 506 -24.08 44.01 12.34
C SER A 506 -22.59 44.31 12.15
N LYS A 507 -22.29 45.23 11.22
CA LYS A 507 -20.95 45.79 11.01
C LYS A 507 -20.61 46.68 12.20
N GLU A 508 -19.65 46.29 13.02
CA GLU A 508 -18.88 47.24 13.81
C GLU A 508 -17.38 46.99 13.71
N VAL A 509 -16.68 48.07 13.41
CA VAL A 509 -15.26 48.14 13.06
C VAL A 509 -14.42 48.10 14.34
N LEU A 510 -13.57 47.09 14.50
CA LEU A 510 -12.47 47.13 15.46
C LEU A 510 -11.18 46.66 14.78
N LYS A 511 -10.37 47.66 14.38
CA LYS A 511 -9.00 47.49 13.91
C LYS A 511 -8.12 46.95 15.04
N LYS A 512 -7.53 45.76 14.86
CA LYS A 512 -6.23 45.42 15.47
C LYS A 512 -5.45 44.45 14.59
N LYS A 513 -4.15 44.74 14.49
CA LYS A 513 -3.14 44.22 13.54
C LYS A 513 -3.12 42.69 13.48
N LEU A 514 -3.29 42.14 12.28
CA LEU A 514 -2.90 40.77 11.93
C LEU A 514 -1.57 40.81 11.17
N SER A 515 -0.61 40.00 11.61
CA SER A 515 0.58 39.62 10.84
C SER A 515 0.14 38.85 9.59
N LYS A 516 0.73 39.21 8.45
CA LYS A 516 0.58 38.54 7.17
C LYS A 516 1.17 37.13 7.29
N HIS A 517 0.35 36.08 7.18
CA HIS A 517 0.64 34.75 6.61
C HIS A 517 -0.52 33.81 6.99
N ASP A 518 -1.72 34.10 6.52
CA ASP A 518 -2.85 33.16 6.50
C ASP A 518 -3.74 33.57 5.34
N ALA A 519 -3.80 32.76 4.29
CA ALA A 519 -4.71 32.97 3.17
C ALA A 519 -6.14 32.65 3.65
N ASN A 520 -6.79 33.65 4.23
CA ASN A 520 -8.13 33.55 4.82
C ASN A 520 -9.21 33.57 3.73
N VAL A 521 -9.90 32.45 3.54
CA VAL A 521 -11.27 32.44 3.02
C VAL A 521 -12.21 32.24 4.22
N GLN A 522 -12.97 33.30 4.53
CA GLN A 522 -14.27 33.26 5.21
C GLN A 522 -14.46 32.25 6.37
N GLY A 523 -13.92 32.56 7.55
CA GLY A 523 -14.24 31.81 8.79
C GLY A 523 -13.71 30.37 8.87
N GLN A 524 -12.92 29.93 7.87
CA GLN A 524 -12.28 28.62 7.82
C GLN A 524 -10.77 28.76 7.96
N ARG A 525 -10.16 27.98 8.86
CA ARG A 525 -8.71 27.88 8.99
C ARG A 525 -8.24 26.61 8.29
N THR A 526 -7.20 26.73 7.48
CA THR A 526 -6.59 25.59 6.76
C THR A 526 -5.30 25.18 7.43
N ILE A 527 -5.14 23.89 7.69
CA ILE A 527 -3.91 23.29 8.24
C ILE A 527 -3.41 22.27 7.22
N LEU A 528 -2.19 22.47 6.72
CA LEU A 528 -1.54 21.54 5.81
C LEU A 528 -1.14 20.28 6.57
N LEU A 529 -1.51 19.09 6.08
CA LEU A 529 -0.98 17.83 6.61
C LEU A 529 0.29 17.45 5.84
N PRO A 530 1.23 16.71 6.46
CA PRO A 530 2.41 16.20 5.77
C PRO A 530 2.06 15.49 4.46
N HIS A 531 2.89 15.70 3.43
CA HIS A 531 2.70 15.03 2.14
C HIS A 531 2.74 13.51 2.32
N VAL A 532 1.79 12.83 1.68
CA VAL A 532 1.55 11.38 1.83
C VAL A 532 2.02 10.61 0.58
N GLY A 533 2.58 11.31 -0.41
CA GLY A 533 3.14 10.69 -1.60
C GLY A 533 4.28 9.73 -1.26
N ILE A 534 4.46 8.73 -2.12
CA ILE A 534 5.57 7.79 -2.07
C ILE A 534 6.85 8.46 -2.62
N GLY A 535 6.69 9.53 -3.42
CA GLY A 535 7.79 10.27 -4.04
C GLY A 535 8.36 9.59 -5.28
N PHE A 536 9.28 10.26 -5.95
CA PHE A 536 9.96 9.79 -7.16
C PHE A 536 11.36 9.23 -6.87
N GLY A 537 11.56 8.71 -5.65
CA GLY A 537 12.86 8.28 -5.13
C GLY A 537 13.70 9.43 -4.57
N ASP A 538 14.78 9.08 -3.88
CA ASP A 538 15.77 10.00 -3.32
C ASP A 538 17.19 9.59 -3.74
N LEU A 539 17.69 10.25 -4.79
CA LEU A 539 19.04 10.03 -5.33
C LEU A 539 20.13 10.35 -4.31
N LYS A 540 19.90 11.35 -3.45
CA LYS A 540 20.88 11.74 -2.44
C LYS A 540 20.95 10.68 -1.34
N ALA A 541 19.80 10.26 -0.81
CA ALA A 541 19.74 9.20 0.18
C ALA A 541 20.36 7.90 -0.35
N THR A 542 20.11 7.57 -1.61
CA THR A 542 20.71 6.40 -2.27
C THR A 542 22.23 6.53 -2.38
N ALA A 543 22.75 7.66 -2.87
CA ALA A 543 24.18 7.90 -2.98
C ALA A 543 24.91 7.91 -1.62
N GLU A 544 24.24 8.37 -0.56
CA GLU A 544 24.74 8.37 0.82
C GLU A 544 24.56 7.01 1.52
N ASN A 545 24.00 6.00 0.84
CA ASN A 545 23.64 4.70 1.42
C ASN A 545 22.79 4.82 2.69
N THR A 546 21.87 5.78 2.71
CA THR A 546 20.97 6.02 3.84
C THR A 546 19.93 4.90 3.92
N PRO A 547 19.86 4.13 5.01
CA PRO A 547 18.86 3.08 5.14
C PRO A 547 17.44 3.66 5.16
N PRO A 548 16.49 3.08 4.41
CA PRO A 548 15.09 3.47 4.48
C PRO A 548 14.51 3.48 5.90
N GLY A 549 13.75 4.53 6.23
CA GLY A 549 13.20 4.74 7.58
C GLY A 549 14.10 5.56 8.52
N TYR A 550 15.28 6.00 8.06
CA TYR A 550 16.08 6.99 8.76
C TYR A 550 15.53 8.41 8.53
N GLU A 551 14.70 8.90 9.46
CA GLU A 551 14.40 10.34 9.52
C GLU A 551 15.60 11.07 10.14
N THR A 552 16.12 12.11 9.47
CA THR A 552 17.10 13.03 10.05
C THR A 552 16.54 13.58 11.36
N LYS A 553 17.14 13.16 12.49
CA LYS A 553 16.84 13.72 13.80
C LYS A 553 17.03 15.25 13.71
N PRO A 554 16.10 16.09 14.21
CA PRO A 554 16.40 17.50 14.40
C PRO A 554 17.66 17.60 15.27
N GLU A 555 18.54 18.54 14.94
CA GLU A 555 19.84 18.72 15.60
C GLU A 555 19.68 18.60 17.13
N MET A 556 20.53 17.78 17.76
CA MET A 556 20.57 17.58 19.23
C MET A 556 20.62 18.90 20.02
N ALA A 557 21.04 20.00 19.39
CA ALA A 557 21.04 21.35 19.95
C ALA A 557 19.63 21.94 20.18
N GLU A 558 18.63 21.61 19.35
CA GLU A 558 17.24 22.08 19.54
C GLU A 558 16.50 21.27 20.61
N ILE A 559 16.74 19.95 20.66
CA ILE A 559 16.17 19.08 21.69
C ILE A 559 16.71 19.44 23.08
N PHE A 560 18.00 19.76 23.21
CA PHE A 560 18.57 20.22 24.49
C PHE A 560 18.04 21.59 24.91
N LYS A 561 17.77 22.50 23.97
CA LYS A 561 17.15 23.80 24.27
C LYS A 561 15.69 23.67 24.71
N ALA A 562 14.93 22.75 24.11
CA ALA A 562 13.56 22.46 24.51
C ALA A 562 13.48 21.69 25.85
N ALA A 563 14.40 20.75 26.10
CA ALA A 563 14.48 20.00 27.34
C ALA A 563 14.98 20.85 28.52
N SER A 564 15.95 21.75 28.30
CA SER A 564 16.44 22.68 29.35
C SER A 564 15.34 23.59 29.90
N ASN A 565 14.37 23.99 29.08
CA ASN A 565 13.24 24.81 29.53
C ASN A 565 12.15 23.99 30.23
N CYS A 566 12.24 22.66 30.23
CA CYS A 566 11.29 21.76 30.86
C CYS A 566 11.79 21.23 32.22
N VAL A 567 13.11 21.19 32.44
CA VAL A 567 13.69 20.62 33.67
C VAL A 567 13.50 21.52 34.89
N ASP A 568 13.31 22.84 34.74
CA ASP A 568 13.04 23.73 35.87
C ASP A 568 11.56 23.71 36.34
N THR A 569 10.66 22.99 35.66
CA THR A 569 9.22 22.98 36.02
C THR A 569 8.57 21.59 36.00
N VAL A 570 9.33 20.50 35.86
CA VAL A 570 8.81 19.12 35.77
C VAL A 570 9.39 18.25 36.88
N CYS A 571 8.92 18.48 38.11
CA CYS A 571 8.92 17.45 39.16
C CYS A 571 7.49 17.12 39.64
N GLY A 572 6.45 17.47 38.86
CA GLY A 572 5.05 17.25 39.27
C GLY A 572 4.06 16.78 38.19
N TYR A 573 4.38 16.82 36.89
CA TYR A 573 3.40 16.53 35.84
C TYR A 573 4.04 15.93 34.58
N CYS A 574 4.62 14.74 34.68
CA CYS A 574 5.01 13.98 33.49
C CYS A 574 3.74 13.36 32.87
N CYS A 575 3.19 13.99 31.82
CA CYS A 575 1.98 13.50 31.15
C CYS A 575 2.31 12.34 30.18
N CYS A 576 1.41 11.37 30.10
CA CYS A 576 1.51 10.15 29.31
C CYS A 576 1.70 10.36 27.79
N MET A 577 1.37 11.54 27.25
CA MET A 577 1.51 11.84 25.82
C MET A 577 2.97 12.02 25.37
N CYS A 578 3.83 12.60 26.21
CA CYS A 578 5.26 12.71 25.90
C CYS A 578 5.92 11.32 25.86
N CYS A 579 5.48 10.40 26.73
CA CYS A 579 5.91 9.01 26.71
C CYS A 579 5.45 8.32 25.43
N VAL A 580 4.18 8.44 25.02
CA VAL A 580 3.67 7.78 23.80
C VAL A 580 4.38 8.28 22.54
N GLN A 581 4.66 9.58 22.42
CA GLN A 581 5.45 10.09 21.30
C GLN A 581 6.89 9.56 21.31
N CYS A 582 7.51 9.45 22.49
CA CYS A 582 8.85 8.86 22.62
C CYS A 582 8.85 7.35 22.27
N PHE A 583 7.87 6.59 22.75
CA PHE A 583 7.71 5.16 22.47
C PHE A 583 7.36 4.88 21.01
N SER A 584 6.60 5.75 20.34
CA SER A 584 6.23 5.59 18.92
C SER A 584 7.40 5.72 17.94
N ARG A 585 8.52 6.31 18.39
CA ARG A 585 9.75 6.51 17.62
C ARG A 585 10.82 5.45 17.89
N MET A 586 10.56 4.48 18.77
CA MET A 586 11.51 3.42 19.12
C MET A 586 11.24 2.16 18.30
N ASN A 587 12.31 1.52 17.81
CA ASN A 587 12.24 0.17 17.23
C ASN A 587 11.77 -0.84 18.30
N ASN A 588 11.01 -1.87 17.90
CA ASN A 588 10.43 -2.93 18.73
C ASN A 588 11.46 -3.65 19.63
N GLN A 589 12.71 -3.80 19.18
CA GLN A 589 13.79 -4.35 20.03
C GLN A 589 14.18 -3.42 21.18
N CYS A 590 14.21 -2.11 20.93
CA CYS A 590 14.51 -1.09 21.93
C CYS A 590 13.35 -0.98 22.95
N LEU A 591 12.12 -1.15 22.49
CA LEU A 591 10.93 -1.23 23.34
C LEU A 591 11.01 -2.45 24.27
N THR A 592 11.51 -3.59 23.80
CA THR A 592 11.65 -4.81 24.59
C THR A 592 12.71 -4.66 25.69
N VAL A 593 13.87 -4.08 25.37
CA VAL A 593 14.93 -3.78 26.35
C VAL A 593 14.47 -2.75 27.38
N LEU A 594 13.75 -1.71 26.95
CA LEU A 594 13.18 -0.71 27.86
C LEU A 594 12.09 -1.30 28.76
N ASN A 595 11.27 -2.22 28.24
CA ASN A 595 10.27 -2.92 29.04
C ASN A 595 10.94 -3.82 30.09
N GLN A 596 12.03 -4.51 29.74
CA GLN A 596 12.82 -5.27 30.71
C GLN A 596 13.52 -4.37 31.74
N LEU A 597 13.98 -3.18 31.35
CA LEU A 597 14.55 -2.18 32.25
C LEU A 597 13.48 -1.65 33.22
N CYS A 598 12.28 -1.35 32.74
CA CYS A 598 11.15 -0.91 33.57
C CYS A 598 10.67 -2.01 34.53
N ILE A 599 10.64 -3.27 34.08
CA ILE A 599 10.36 -4.44 34.94
C ILE A 599 11.46 -4.59 36.00
N GLY A 600 12.74 -4.43 35.63
CA GLY A 600 13.86 -4.47 36.56
C GLY A 600 13.81 -3.35 37.61
N LEU A 601 13.46 -2.12 37.20
CA LEU A 601 13.27 -0.98 38.10
C LEU A 601 12.04 -1.15 39.01
N GLY A 602 10.97 -1.77 38.50
CA GLY A 602 9.80 -2.16 39.31
C GLY A 602 10.15 -3.21 40.37
N CYS A 603 10.98 -4.19 40.03
CA CYS A 603 11.49 -5.18 40.98
C CYS A 603 12.39 -4.56 42.06
N LEU A 604 13.20 -3.56 41.72
CA LEU A 604 14.01 -2.79 42.68
C LEU A 604 13.14 -1.96 43.64
N ALA A 605 12.09 -1.32 43.13
CA ALA A 605 11.13 -0.58 43.98
C ALA A 605 10.34 -1.51 44.91
N CYS A 606 10.01 -2.74 44.48
CA CYS A 606 9.42 -3.75 45.35
C CYS A 606 10.40 -4.28 46.41
N LEU A 607 11.69 -4.41 46.10
CA LEU A 607 12.73 -4.77 47.07
C LEU A 607 12.94 -3.68 48.13
N GLU A 608 12.89 -2.41 47.72
CA GLU A 608 12.97 -1.25 48.62
C GLU A 608 11.75 -1.19 49.55
N CYS A 609 10.54 -1.45 49.03
CA CYS A 609 9.30 -1.52 49.80
C CYS A 609 9.29 -2.71 50.80
N CYS A 610 9.84 -3.86 50.41
CA CYS A 610 10.02 -5.01 51.31
C CYS A 610 11.06 -4.76 52.41
N SER A 611 12.14 -4.01 52.11
CA SER A 611 13.15 -3.65 53.11
C SER A 611 12.61 -2.71 54.21
N HIS A 612 11.64 -1.85 53.85
CA HIS A 612 10.96 -0.95 54.79
C HIS A 612 9.89 -1.61 55.66
N ILE A 613 9.33 -2.74 55.23
CA ILE A 613 8.28 -3.47 55.97
C ILE A 613 8.86 -4.63 56.80
N CYS A 614 9.98 -5.23 56.39
CA CYS A 614 10.54 -6.41 57.06
C CYS A 614 11.63 -6.13 58.11
N CYS A 615 12.10 -4.90 58.30
CA CYS A 615 13.18 -4.58 59.25
C CYS A 615 12.80 -3.64 60.41
N CYS A 616 11.51 -3.46 60.70
CA CYS A 616 11.06 -2.81 61.94
C CYS A 616 10.49 -3.85 62.91
N GLY A 617 11.38 -4.55 63.60
CA GLY A 617 11.03 -5.52 64.63
C GLY A 617 12.27 -6.16 65.23
N ASP A 618 12.98 -5.41 66.08
CA ASP A 618 13.60 -5.83 67.34
C ASP A 618 14.74 -4.86 67.69
N ASP A 619 14.52 -4.05 68.72
CA ASP A 619 15.49 -3.83 69.79
C ASP A 619 14.80 -3.17 70.98
N ASN A 620 14.86 -3.89 72.10
CA ASN A 620 14.44 -3.53 73.45
C ASN A 620 15.68 -3.09 74.22
#